data_AF-A0A956J229-F1
#
_entry.id   AF-A0A956J229-F1
#
_cell.length_a   1.000
_cell.length_b   1.000
_cell.length_c   1.000
_cell.angle_alpha   90.00
_cell.angle_beta   90.00
_cell.angle_gamma   90.00
#
_symmetry.space_group_name_H-M   'P 1'
#
loop_
_entity.id
_entity.type
_entity.pdbx_description
1 polymer ?
#
loop_
_entity_poly.entity_id
_entity_poly.type
_entity_poly.pdbx_seq_one_letter_code
_entity_poly.pdbx_strand_id
1 'polypeptide(L)'
;ALSGGGSAVQVSNVVTTAPGSGTLQPSFFDPIVWSPDGSQLLVTADWLTDGTFNLFLVPTTGMGGIQLFDDLGANLGYDQYGFADGGKRVVVAGDALVDKSRELFSTTDLTTAKQSLTTSRVEETTGGDVEKFLVLP
;
A
#
# COMPACT_ATOMS: atom_id res chain seq x y z
N ALA A 1 31.21 -30.85 -3.07
CA ALA A 1 30.90 -30.35 -4.43
C ALA A 1 29.42 -30.60 -4.68
N LEU A 2 28.60 -29.54 -4.73
CA LEU A 2 27.19 -29.67 -5.12
C LEU A 2 27.12 -29.60 -6.64
N SER A 3 26.94 -30.76 -7.27
CA SER A 3 26.67 -30.87 -8.70
C SER A 3 25.18 -30.66 -8.95
N GLY A 4 24.78 -29.42 -9.18
CA GLY A 4 23.43 -29.05 -9.59
C GLY A 4 23.51 -28.15 -10.82
N GLY A 5 23.69 -28.75 -11.99
CA GLY A 5 23.72 -28.05 -13.29
C GLY A 5 22.33 -27.61 -13.73
N GLY A 6 21.67 -26.77 -12.93
CA GLY A 6 20.53 -25.99 -13.39
C GLY A 6 21.06 -24.68 -13.96
N SER A 7 20.97 -24.48 -15.28
CA SER A 7 21.09 -23.13 -15.83
C SER A 7 20.06 -22.27 -15.10
N ALA A 8 20.46 -21.09 -14.61
CA ALA A 8 19.50 -20.15 -14.07
C ALA A 8 18.45 -19.87 -15.16
N VAL A 9 17.19 -20.23 -14.89
CA VAL A 9 16.06 -19.92 -15.76
C VAL A 9 15.52 -18.59 -15.28
N GLN A 10 15.44 -17.61 -16.19
CA GLN A 10 14.73 -16.37 -15.93
C GLN A 10 13.24 -16.71 -15.71
N VAL A 11 12.76 -16.61 -14.46
CA VAL A 11 11.38 -16.95 -14.07
C VAL A 11 10.42 -15.78 -14.27
N SER A 12 10.93 -14.60 -14.60
CA SER A 12 10.14 -13.37 -14.69
C SER A 12 10.24 -12.71 -16.07
N ASN A 13 9.08 -12.48 -16.68
CA ASN A 13 8.83 -11.62 -17.83
C ASN A 13 8.93 -10.13 -17.44
N VAL A 14 9.99 -9.74 -16.72
CA VAL A 14 10.22 -8.35 -16.30
C VAL A 14 10.16 -7.48 -17.55
N VAL A 15 9.08 -6.71 -17.66
CA VAL A 15 9.00 -5.62 -18.60
C VAL A 15 10.01 -4.60 -18.09
N THR A 16 11.12 -4.43 -18.81
CA THR A 16 12.23 -3.57 -18.40
C THR A 16 11.90 -2.09 -18.51
N THR A 17 10.70 -1.77 -18.97
CA THR A 17 10.11 -0.45 -19.00
C THR A 17 8.88 -0.47 -18.11
N ALA A 18 8.79 0.42 -17.12
CA ALA A 18 7.53 0.65 -16.43
C ALA A 18 6.43 0.88 -17.47
N PRO A 19 5.25 0.26 -17.35
CA PRO A 19 4.10 0.59 -18.17
C PRO A 19 3.95 2.12 -18.24
N GLY A 20 3.87 2.65 -19.46
CA GLY A 20 3.66 4.08 -19.66
C GLY A 20 2.32 4.53 -19.09
N SER A 21 2.12 5.84 -18.98
CA SER A 21 0.80 6.43 -18.68
C SER A 21 -0.29 5.80 -19.55
N GLY A 22 -1.44 5.44 -18.97
CA GLY A 22 -2.56 4.80 -19.66
C GLY A 22 -2.68 3.29 -19.44
N THR A 23 -2.01 2.72 -18.43
CA THR A 23 -2.10 1.29 -18.09
C THR A 23 -2.18 1.11 -16.58
N LEU A 24 -3.24 0.41 -16.14
CA LEU A 24 -3.43 0.00 -14.74
C LEU A 24 -2.33 -0.99 -14.30
N GLN A 25 -1.69 -0.72 -13.18
CA GLN A 25 -0.46 -1.37 -12.73
C GLN A 25 -0.26 -1.25 -11.20
N PRO A 26 0.53 -2.16 -10.60
CA PRO A 26 1.07 -1.91 -9.27
C PRO A 26 2.11 -0.78 -9.32
N SER A 27 2.35 -0.14 -8.18
CA SER A 27 3.51 0.73 -7.99
C SER A 27 4.78 -0.12 -7.99
N PHE A 28 5.79 0.32 -8.73
CA PHE A 28 7.13 -0.29 -8.74
C PHE A 28 8.10 0.41 -7.78
N PHE A 29 7.68 1.49 -7.15
CA PHE A 29 8.51 2.30 -6.25
C PHE A 29 8.16 2.09 -4.78
N ASP A 30 6.94 1.65 -4.50
CA ASP A 30 6.44 1.45 -3.14
C ASP A 30 6.69 0.02 -2.64
N PRO A 31 6.93 -0.16 -1.33
CA PRO A 31 7.17 -1.48 -0.76
C PRO A 31 5.90 -2.35 -0.77
N ILE A 32 6.07 -3.65 -0.99
CA ILE A 32 5.03 -4.64 -0.66
C ILE A 32 5.21 -5.07 0.79
N VAL A 33 4.15 -5.03 1.60
CA VAL A 33 4.20 -5.38 3.02
C VAL A 33 3.38 -6.64 3.28
N TRP A 34 3.97 -7.64 3.92
CA TRP A 34 3.29 -8.87 4.31
C TRP A 34 2.53 -8.69 5.62
N SER A 35 1.34 -9.30 5.71
CA SER A 35 0.65 -9.46 6.98
C SER A 35 1.45 -10.39 7.91
N PRO A 36 1.36 -10.22 9.24
CA PRO A 36 2.11 -11.06 10.18
C PRO A 36 1.81 -12.56 10.08
N ASP A 37 0.61 -12.92 9.67
CA ASP A 37 0.17 -14.30 9.44
C ASP A 37 0.49 -14.82 8.03
N GLY A 38 1.04 -13.98 7.15
CA GLY A 38 1.37 -14.31 5.76
C GLY A 38 0.16 -14.54 4.84
N SER A 39 -1.06 -14.22 5.28
CA SER A 39 -2.28 -14.45 4.48
C SER A 39 -2.58 -13.31 3.50
N GLN A 40 -2.03 -12.12 3.72
CA GLN A 40 -2.36 -10.90 2.98
C GLN A 40 -1.13 -10.02 2.71
N LEU A 41 -1.26 -9.11 1.75
CA LEU A 41 -0.26 -8.11 1.37
C LEU A 41 -0.90 -6.73 1.31
N LEU A 42 -0.11 -5.70 1.63
CA LEU A 42 -0.38 -4.32 1.25
C LEU A 42 0.37 -4.00 -0.03
N VAL A 43 -0.35 -3.47 -1.01
CA VAL A 43 0.16 -3.11 -2.33
C VAL A 43 -0.42 -1.77 -2.75
N THR A 44 0.44 -0.85 -3.15
CA THR A 44 0.02 0.38 -3.81
C THR A 44 -0.15 0.12 -5.30
N ALA A 45 -1.27 0.54 -5.89
CA ALA A 45 -1.57 0.32 -7.30
C ALA A 45 -2.58 1.35 -7.82
N ASP A 46 -2.63 1.55 -9.13
CA ASP A 46 -3.62 2.41 -9.78
C ASP A 46 -4.74 1.60 -10.47
N TRP A 47 -4.99 0.37 -9.99
CA TRP A 47 -5.90 -0.62 -10.59
C TRP A 47 -7.35 -0.18 -10.83
N LEU A 48 -7.80 0.93 -10.25
CA LEU A 48 -9.14 1.46 -10.48
C LEU A 48 -9.15 2.73 -11.34
N THR A 49 -8.10 3.54 -11.26
CA THR A 49 -7.99 4.83 -11.95
C THR A 49 -6.53 5.04 -12.31
N ASP A 50 -6.21 5.02 -13.61
CA ASP A 50 -4.85 5.21 -14.13
C ASP A 50 -4.19 6.46 -13.55
N GLY A 51 -2.98 6.30 -12.99
CA GLY A 51 -2.23 7.36 -12.34
C GLY A 51 -2.66 7.70 -10.91
N THR A 52 -3.73 7.10 -10.36
CA THR A 52 -4.13 7.27 -8.95
C THR A 52 -3.75 6.03 -8.13
N PHE A 53 -2.58 6.09 -7.51
CA PHE A 53 -1.98 4.99 -6.76
C PHE A 53 -2.56 4.87 -5.35
N ASN A 54 -3.58 4.03 -5.19
CA ASN A 54 -4.24 3.76 -3.91
C ASN A 54 -3.65 2.53 -3.20
N LEU A 55 -3.91 2.41 -1.90
CA LEU A 55 -3.46 1.27 -1.09
C LEU A 55 -4.50 0.15 -1.07
N PHE A 56 -4.06 -1.05 -1.47
CA PHE A 56 -4.87 -2.25 -1.52
C PHE A 56 -4.40 -3.29 -0.52
N LEU A 57 -5.36 -4.01 0.06
CA LEU A 57 -5.16 -5.24 0.81
C LEU A 57 -5.53 -6.42 -0.09
N VAL A 58 -4.58 -7.30 -0.36
CA VAL A 58 -4.76 -8.45 -1.27
C VAL A 58 -4.43 -9.77 -0.58
N PRO A 59 -5.14 -10.88 -0.85
CA PRO A 59 -4.81 -12.20 -0.33
C PRO A 59 -3.59 -12.78 -1.06
N THR A 60 -2.79 -13.58 -0.37
CA THR A 60 -1.56 -14.18 -0.94
C THR A 60 -1.83 -15.38 -1.86
N THR A 61 -3.02 -15.99 -1.77
CA THR A 61 -3.36 -17.24 -2.47
C THR A 61 -4.39 -17.07 -3.58
N GLY A 62 -4.73 -15.84 -3.99
CA GLY A 62 -5.80 -15.65 -4.98
C GLY A 62 -5.88 -14.25 -5.59
N MET A 63 -6.86 -14.10 -6.49
CA MET A 63 -7.26 -12.80 -7.01
C MET A 63 -8.33 -12.18 -6.12
N GLY A 64 -8.46 -10.86 -6.19
CA GLY A 64 -9.35 -10.08 -5.33
C GLY A 64 -8.56 -9.32 -4.27
N GLY A 65 -9.19 -8.32 -3.70
CA GLY A 65 -8.57 -7.41 -2.76
C GLY A 65 -9.47 -6.19 -2.57
N ILE A 66 -9.22 -5.42 -1.53
CA ILE A 66 -9.98 -4.21 -1.26
C ILE A 66 -9.06 -3.00 -1.28
N GLN A 67 -9.54 -1.90 -1.84
CA GLN A 67 -8.93 -0.60 -1.57
C GLN A 67 -9.27 -0.21 -0.13
N LEU A 68 -8.28 0.09 0.68
CA LEU A 68 -8.50 0.32 2.12
C LEU A 68 -9.20 1.64 2.40
N PHE A 69 -8.83 2.69 1.70
CA PHE A 69 -9.35 4.04 1.90
C PHE A 69 -10.03 4.59 0.64
N ASP A 70 -10.74 5.71 0.78
CA ASP A 70 -11.26 6.48 -0.36
C ASP A 70 -10.18 6.76 -1.42
N ASP A 71 -10.61 7.13 -2.63
CA ASP A 71 -9.68 7.48 -3.69
C ASP A 71 -8.85 8.71 -3.32
N LEU A 72 -7.54 8.59 -3.49
CA LEU A 72 -6.64 9.73 -3.38
C LEU A 72 -6.98 10.79 -4.43
N GLY A 73 -6.90 12.05 -4.00
CA GLY A 73 -6.92 13.19 -4.88
C GLY A 73 -5.63 13.29 -5.71
N ALA A 74 -5.63 14.20 -6.69
CA ALA A 74 -4.41 14.50 -7.46
C ALA A 74 -3.30 15.04 -6.55
N ASN A 75 -2.07 14.55 -6.76
CA ASN A 75 -0.87 14.87 -5.99
C ASN A 75 -0.87 14.41 -4.53
N LEU A 76 -1.83 13.59 -4.10
CA LEU A 76 -1.83 12.99 -2.75
C LEU A 76 -1.18 11.60 -2.80
N GLY A 77 -0.61 11.17 -1.68
CA GLY A 77 0.09 9.89 -1.62
C GLY A 77 0.17 9.26 -0.22
N TYR A 78 0.70 8.04 -0.22
CA TYR A 78 1.07 7.33 1.00
C TYR A 78 2.60 7.22 1.05
N ASP A 79 3.21 7.72 2.12
CA ASP A 79 4.66 7.69 2.33
C ASP A 79 5.11 6.42 3.06
N GLN A 80 4.28 5.93 3.99
CA GLN A 80 4.59 4.78 4.82
C GLN A 80 3.31 4.04 5.22
N TYR A 81 3.33 2.71 5.21
CA TYR A 81 2.23 1.88 5.69
C TYR A 81 2.71 0.59 6.32
N GLY A 82 1.90 0.03 7.22
CA GLY A 82 2.19 -1.26 7.84
C GLY A 82 0.99 -1.84 8.57
N PHE A 83 1.03 -3.17 8.77
CA PHE A 83 0.07 -3.87 9.62
C PHE A 83 0.35 -3.59 11.09
N ALA A 84 -0.70 -3.29 11.85
CA ALA A 84 -0.69 -3.07 13.29
C ALA A 84 -1.61 -4.08 14.01
N ASP A 85 -1.48 -4.14 15.34
CA ASP A 85 -2.27 -4.98 16.23
C ASP A 85 -2.26 -6.48 15.83
N GLY A 86 -1.09 -6.98 15.41
CA GLY A 86 -0.95 -8.36 14.94
C GLY A 86 -1.67 -8.63 13.61
N GLY A 87 -1.83 -7.61 12.77
CA GLY A 87 -2.49 -7.74 11.47
C GLY A 87 -4.00 -7.48 11.49
N LYS A 88 -4.52 -6.84 12.54
CA LYS A 88 -5.96 -6.51 12.65
C LYS A 88 -6.32 -5.17 12.03
N ARG A 89 -5.33 -4.29 11.84
CA ARG A 89 -5.49 -2.97 11.23
C ARG A 89 -4.26 -2.62 10.40
N VAL A 90 -4.42 -1.62 9.53
CA VAL A 90 -3.34 -0.98 8.80
C VAL A 90 -3.23 0.44 9.31
N VAL A 91 -1.99 0.89 9.51
CA VAL A 91 -1.65 2.28 9.82
C VAL A 91 -0.89 2.84 8.62
N VAL A 92 -1.22 4.05 8.23
CA VAL A 92 -0.66 4.71 7.05
C VAL A 92 -0.29 6.15 7.40
N ALA A 93 0.85 6.61 6.91
CA ALA A 93 1.24 8.01 6.92
C ALA A 93 1.44 8.50 5.48
N GLY A 94 1.05 9.73 5.22
CA GLY A 94 1.20 10.40 3.92
C GLY A 94 0.32 11.64 3.87
N ASP A 95 0.38 12.37 2.77
CA ASP A 95 -0.48 13.53 2.52
C ASP A 95 -1.80 13.14 1.86
N ALA A 96 -2.47 12.14 2.43
CA ALA A 96 -3.62 11.50 1.80
C ALA A 96 -4.88 12.35 1.81
N LEU A 97 -4.97 13.37 2.68
CA LEU A 97 -6.08 14.32 2.71
C LEU A 97 -5.71 15.71 2.20
N VAL A 98 -4.55 16.23 2.62
CA VAL A 98 -4.11 17.59 2.31
C VAL A 98 -2.70 17.54 1.74
N ASP A 99 -2.55 17.95 0.47
CA ASP A 99 -1.26 18.03 -0.23
C ASP A 99 -0.20 18.74 0.64
N LYS A 100 0.96 18.10 0.79
CA LYS A 100 2.10 18.58 1.61
C LYS A 100 1.83 18.68 3.11
N SER A 101 0.79 18.05 3.63
CA SER A 101 0.62 17.85 5.06
C SER A 101 0.67 16.35 5.34
N ARG A 102 1.68 15.86 6.06
CA ARG A 102 1.74 14.42 6.33
C ARG A 102 0.88 14.09 7.53
N GLU A 103 -0.11 13.24 7.31
CA GLU A 103 -1.05 12.82 8.33
C GLU A 103 -1.00 11.32 8.58
N LEU A 104 -1.41 10.90 9.78
CA LEU A 104 -1.55 9.50 10.18
C LEU A 104 -3.01 9.02 10.11
N PHE A 105 -3.21 7.86 9.49
CA PHE A 105 -4.50 7.20 9.32
C PHE A 105 -4.45 5.77 9.83
N SER A 106 -5.59 5.24 10.25
CA SER A 106 -5.74 3.82 10.58
C SER A 106 -7.08 3.28 10.11
N THR A 107 -7.05 2.08 9.52
CA THR A 107 -8.27 1.35 9.18
C THR A 107 -9.03 0.96 10.45
N THR A 108 -10.35 1.02 10.42
CA THR A 108 -11.21 0.47 11.46
C THR A 108 -11.16 -1.07 11.46
N ASP A 109 -11.20 -1.67 10.27
CA ASP A 109 -11.11 -3.10 10.04
C ASP A 109 -10.50 -3.38 8.65
N LEU A 110 -10.26 -4.66 8.32
CA LEU A 110 -9.63 -5.08 7.06
C LEU A 110 -10.60 -5.70 6.05
N THR A 111 -11.91 -5.55 6.28
CA THR A 111 -12.99 -6.09 5.45
C THR A 111 -13.80 -5.02 4.76
N THR A 112 -13.81 -3.80 5.32
CA THR A 112 -14.47 -2.62 4.77
C THR A 112 -13.56 -1.95 3.76
N ALA A 113 -13.98 -1.95 2.50
CA ALA A 113 -13.32 -1.19 1.44
C ALA A 113 -13.66 0.31 1.54
N LYS A 114 -12.80 1.16 0.98
CA LYS A 114 -13.03 2.61 0.81
C LYS A 114 -13.44 3.29 2.13
N GLN A 115 -12.66 3.07 3.17
CA GLN A 115 -12.86 3.76 4.44
C GLN A 115 -12.52 5.24 4.29
N SER A 116 -13.33 6.11 4.89
CA SER A 116 -13.11 7.54 4.70
C SER A 116 -11.84 8.02 5.37
N LEU A 117 -10.96 8.66 4.61
CA LEU A 117 -9.72 9.24 5.13
C LEU A 117 -10.01 10.28 6.22
N THR A 118 -11.07 11.08 6.07
CA THR A 118 -11.48 12.09 7.06
C THR A 118 -11.79 11.48 8.42
N THR A 119 -12.49 10.34 8.47
CA THR A 119 -12.85 9.67 9.73
C THR A 119 -11.80 8.67 10.22
N SER A 120 -10.90 8.25 9.34
CA SER A 120 -9.82 7.29 9.66
C SER A 120 -8.54 7.98 10.12
N ARG A 121 -8.47 9.32 10.05
CA ARG A 121 -7.36 10.12 10.54
C ARG A 121 -7.22 9.95 12.05
N VAL A 122 -6.04 9.58 12.50
CA VAL A 122 -5.73 9.25 13.91
C VAL A 122 -5.17 10.45 14.67
N GLU A 123 -4.68 11.45 13.94
CA GLU A 123 -4.15 12.66 14.53
C GLU A 123 -4.86 13.92 14.07
N GLU A 124 -4.81 14.93 14.93
CA GLU A 124 -5.28 16.26 14.65
C GLU A 124 -4.21 17.23 15.16
N THR A 125 -3.12 17.38 14.42
CA THR A 125 -2.14 18.43 14.72
C THR A 125 -2.53 19.70 13.98
N THR A 126 -2.67 20.80 14.69
CA THR A 126 -2.75 22.14 14.09
C THR A 126 -1.33 22.55 13.69
N GLY A 127 -0.92 22.23 12.46
CA GLY A 127 0.28 22.79 11.83
C GLY A 127 1.60 22.04 12.06
N GLY A 128 1.57 20.71 12.20
CA GLY A 128 2.77 19.87 12.20
C GLY A 128 2.56 18.55 11.46
N ASP A 129 3.64 17.96 10.97
CA ASP A 129 3.63 16.77 10.11
C ASP A 129 4.03 15.50 10.89
N VAL A 130 3.43 14.36 10.52
CA VAL A 130 4.02 13.06 10.85
C VAL A 130 5.11 12.73 9.87
N GLU A 131 6.35 12.82 10.34
CA GLU A 131 7.51 12.50 9.53
C GLU A 131 7.65 11.00 9.29
N LYS A 132 7.49 10.19 10.35
CA LYS A 132 7.62 8.72 10.32
C LYS A 132 6.87 8.09 11.48
N PHE A 133 6.48 6.83 11.32
CA PHE A 133 6.06 5.97 12.42
C PHE A 133 6.83 4.64 12.43
N LEU A 134 6.75 3.91 13.53
CA LEU A 134 7.22 2.54 13.64
C LEU A 134 6.07 1.68 14.15
N VAL A 135 5.73 0.62 13.42
CA VAL A 135 4.87 -0.43 13.94
C VAL A 135 5.75 -1.55 14.46
N LEU A 136 5.52 -1.91 15.71
CA LEU A 136 6.17 -3.03 16.34
C LEU A 136 5.37 -4.32 16.05
N PRO A 137 6.05 -5.47 15.89
CA PRO A 137 5.40 -6.75 15.64
C PRO A 137 4.48 -7.19 16.80
#